data_AF-A0A6V7H3E8-F1
#
_entry.id   AF-A0A6V7H3E8-F1
#
_cell.length_a   1.000
_cell.length_b   1.000
_cell.length_c   1.000
_cell.angle_alpha   90.00
_cell.angle_beta   90.00
_cell.angle_gamma   90.00
#
_symmetry.space_group_name_H-M   'P 1'
#
loop_
_entity.id
_entity.type
_entity.pdbx_description
1 polymer ?
#
loop_
_entity_poly.entity_id
_entity_poly.type
_entity_poly.pdbx_seq_one_letter_code
_entity_poly.pdbx_strand_id
1 'polypeptide(L)'
;LQIDKTIVEAIEKHCNIHIPETWFFSLQRTDSLPEDYEIEPLTEEIDATRSSEMIRVTHVSDPSCFYVQMVQNQQKISELSKGLATFANTTGIIPTNITLNSLYIVQYSKDKNWYRARVIDKKTVANDDERYTLLFIDYGITEEN
;
A
#
# COMPACT_ATOMS: atom_id res chain seq x y z
N LEU A 1 -34.37 -19.83 -13.89
CA LEU A 1 -32.92 -20.10 -14.02
C LEU A 1 -32.65 -21.43 -13.32
N GLN A 2 -32.43 -22.48 -14.09
CA GLN A 2 -32.25 -23.84 -13.57
C GLN A 2 -30.76 -23.99 -13.27
N ILE A 3 -30.39 -23.88 -11.98
CA ILE A 3 -29.00 -24.06 -11.55
C ILE A 3 -28.69 -25.55 -11.67
N ASP A 4 -27.64 -25.86 -12.42
CA ASP A 4 -27.17 -27.20 -12.67
C ASP A 4 -26.64 -27.82 -11.36
N LYS A 5 -27.33 -28.86 -10.87
CA LYS A 5 -27.00 -29.53 -9.60
C LYS A 5 -25.63 -30.20 -9.63
N THR A 6 -25.15 -30.58 -10.82
CA THR A 6 -23.83 -31.18 -10.98
C THR A 6 -22.70 -30.19 -10.68
N ILE A 7 -22.94 -28.88 -10.84
CA ILE A 7 -21.98 -27.84 -10.44
C ILE A 7 -21.93 -27.72 -8.90
N VAL A 8 -23.07 -27.81 -8.22
CA VAL A 8 -23.13 -27.74 -6.76
C VAL A 8 -22.40 -28.93 -6.13
N GLU A 9 -22.65 -30.14 -6.63
CA GLU A 9 -21.96 -31.36 -6.19
C GLU A 9 -20.44 -31.32 -6.47
N ALA A 10 -20.02 -30.66 -7.56
CA ALA A 10 -18.60 -30.47 -7.87
C ALA A 10 -17.93 -29.45 -6.93
N ILE A 11 -18.65 -28.44 -6.46
CA ILE A 11 -18.14 -27.44 -5.50
C ILE A 11 -18.06 -28.03 -4.09
N GLU A 12 -19.01 -28.89 -3.69
CA GLU A 12 -18.98 -29.55 -2.37
C GLU A 12 -17.79 -30.51 -2.19
N LYS A 13 -17.22 -31.02 -3.29
CA LYS A 13 -16.00 -31.84 -3.27
C LYS A 13 -14.70 -31.04 -3.32
N HIS A 14 -14.74 -29.72 -3.49
CA HIS A 14 -13.53 -28.90 -3.37
C HIS A 14 -13.12 -28.81 -1.91
N CYS A 15 -11.84 -29.09 -1.64
CA CYS A 15 -11.26 -29.11 -0.32
C CYS A 15 -11.68 -27.89 0.51
N ASN A 16 -12.38 -28.14 1.62
CA ASN A 16 -12.58 -27.15 2.67
C ASN A 16 -11.25 -26.99 3.40
N ILE A 17 -10.50 -25.93 3.09
CA ILE A 17 -9.33 -25.56 3.87
C ILE A 17 -9.85 -24.91 5.15
N HIS A 18 -9.88 -25.69 6.22
CA HIS A 18 -10.12 -25.17 7.55
C HIS A 18 -8.84 -24.48 8.01
N ILE A 19 -8.77 -23.15 7.83
CA ILE A 19 -7.70 -22.34 8.40
C ILE A 19 -8.04 -22.17 9.88
N PRO A 20 -7.31 -22.78 10.83
CA PRO A 20 -7.58 -22.56 12.24
C PRO A 20 -7.32 -21.09 12.59
N GLU A 21 -8.22 -20.46 13.33
CA GLU A 21 -7.98 -19.14 13.91
C GLU A 21 -6.89 -19.25 14.97
N THR A 22 -5.63 -19.06 14.60
CA THR A 22 -4.53 -18.96 15.57
C THR A 22 -3.84 -17.61 15.46
N TRP A 23 -4.02 -16.77 16.49
CA TRP A 23 -3.35 -15.48 16.66
C TRP A 23 -1.97 -15.60 17.34
N PHE A 24 -1.36 -16.79 17.33
CA PHE A 24 -0.04 -17.03 17.89
C PHE A 24 0.73 -17.96 16.95
N PHE A 25 1.77 -17.42 16.32
CA PHE A 25 2.72 -18.25 15.57
C PHE A 25 3.45 -19.17 16.55
N SER A 26 3.41 -20.49 16.32
CA SER A 26 4.27 -21.44 17.01
C SER A 26 5.38 -21.87 16.06
N LEU A 27 6.63 -21.61 16.44
CA LEU A 27 7.80 -22.14 15.72
C LEU A 27 7.83 -23.66 15.89
N GLN A 28 7.60 -24.39 14.79
CA GLN A 28 7.89 -25.82 14.71
C GLN A 28 9.20 -26.06 13.97
N ARG A 29 9.95 -27.05 14.43
CA ARG A 29 11.19 -27.46 13.76
C ARG A 29 10.84 -28.22 12.49
N THR A 30 11.66 -28.04 11.45
CA THR A 30 11.45 -28.66 10.14
C THR A 30 11.51 -30.19 10.16
N ASP A 31 12.13 -30.79 11.18
CA ASP A 31 12.15 -32.24 11.42
C ASP A 31 10.86 -32.79 12.03
N SER A 32 9.92 -31.91 12.39
CA SER A 32 8.59 -32.27 12.91
C SER A 32 7.50 -32.21 11.83
N LEU A 33 7.86 -31.85 10.58
CA LEU A 33 6.93 -31.81 9.47
C LEU A 33 6.58 -33.24 9.03
N PRO A 34 5.34 -33.48 8.55
CA PRO A 34 4.95 -34.74 7.93
C PRO A 34 5.93 -35.16 6.81
N GLU A 35 6.13 -36.46 6.61
CA GLU A 35 7.03 -36.99 5.57
C GLU A 35 6.60 -36.61 4.14
N ASP A 36 5.31 -36.29 3.94
CA ASP A 36 4.73 -35.81 2.68
C ASP A 36 4.73 -34.28 2.55
N TYR A 37 5.36 -33.57 3.50
CA TYR A 37 5.49 -32.12 3.43
C TYR A 37 6.59 -31.72 2.44
N GLU A 38 6.20 -31.42 1.21
CA GLU A 38 7.10 -30.87 0.20
C GLU A 38 7.43 -29.41 0.50
N ILE A 39 8.64 -29.16 1.04
CA ILE A 39 9.25 -27.82 1.08
C ILE A 39 9.84 -27.51 -0.32
N GLU A 40 9.02 -27.57 -1.36
CA GLU A 40 9.45 -27.05 -2.66
C GLU A 40 9.21 -25.54 -2.68
N PRO A 41 10.19 -24.70 -3.07
CA PRO A 41 9.81 -23.41 -3.62
C PRO A 41 8.97 -23.75 -4.84
N LEU A 42 7.72 -23.26 -4.88
CA LEU A 42 6.92 -23.28 -6.10
C LEU A 42 7.80 -22.73 -7.22
N THR A 43 8.39 -23.60 -8.04
CA THR A 43 8.83 -23.23 -9.37
C THR A 43 7.53 -23.02 -10.11
N GLU A 44 6.91 -21.85 -9.89
CA GLU A 44 5.91 -21.37 -10.82
C GLU A 44 6.58 -21.47 -12.19
N GLU A 45 6.09 -22.37 -13.03
CA GLU A 45 6.25 -22.22 -14.46
C GLU A 45 5.70 -20.83 -14.75
N ILE A 46 6.61 -19.86 -14.86
CA ILE A 46 6.29 -18.48 -15.15
C ILE A 46 5.71 -18.54 -16.56
N ASP A 47 4.38 -18.62 -16.63
CA ASP A 47 3.61 -18.49 -17.85
C ASP A 47 4.24 -17.35 -18.66
N ALA A 48 4.63 -17.62 -19.90
CA ALA A 48 5.38 -16.72 -20.78
C ALA A 48 4.61 -15.42 -21.12
N THR A 49 3.46 -15.21 -20.47
CA THR A 49 2.64 -14.00 -20.46
C THR A 49 2.85 -13.12 -19.22
N ARG A 50 3.65 -13.53 -18.22
CA ARG A 50 3.96 -12.69 -17.04
C ARG A 50 4.91 -11.55 -17.42
N SER A 51 4.33 -10.37 -17.61
CA SER A 51 5.09 -9.12 -17.62
C SER A 51 5.70 -8.89 -16.24
N SER A 52 7.03 -8.97 -16.15
CA SER A 52 7.77 -8.57 -14.95
C SER A 52 8.13 -7.09 -15.05
N GLU A 53 7.68 -6.28 -14.09
CA GLU A 53 8.07 -4.88 -14.00
C GLU A 53 9.06 -4.67 -12.85
N MET A 54 10.11 -3.90 -13.11
CA MET A 54 11.00 -3.45 -12.05
C MET A 54 10.29 -2.44 -11.16
N ILE A 55 10.30 -2.70 -9.86
CA ILE A 55 9.70 -1.84 -8.83
C ILE A 55 10.76 -1.35 -7.84
N ARG A 56 10.47 -0.24 -7.18
CA ARG A 56 11.20 0.28 -6.03
C ARG A 56 10.25 0.38 -4.85
N VAL A 57 10.59 -0.26 -3.73
CA VAL A 57 9.85 -0.10 -2.47
C VAL A 57 10.15 1.30 -1.91
N THR A 58 9.10 2.07 -1.63
CA THR A 58 9.23 3.45 -1.13
C THR A 58 8.91 3.58 0.35
N HIS A 59 7.97 2.78 0.85
CA HIS A 59 7.59 2.78 2.25
C HIS A 59 7.14 1.38 2.65
N VAL A 60 7.55 0.93 3.83
CA VAL A 60 7.13 -0.35 4.41
C VAL A 60 6.46 -0.03 5.73
N SER A 61 5.16 -0.29 5.82
CA SER A 61 4.42 -0.20 7.07
C SER A 61 4.47 -1.53 7.82
N ASP A 62 4.41 -2.64 7.06
CA ASP A 62 4.51 -4.03 7.51
C ASP A 62 4.99 -4.91 6.33
N PRO A 63 5.59 -6.10 6.53
CA PRO A 63 5.89 -7.03 5.44
C PRO A 63 4.72 -7.32 4.48
N SER A 64 3.48 -7.30 4.96
CA SER A 64 2.28 -7.45 4.11
C SER A 64 1.67 -6.12 3.64
N CYS A 65 2.22 -4.97 4.04
CA CYS A 65 1.70 -3.65 3.72
C CYS A 65 2.85 -2.67 3.41
N PHE A 66 3.15 -2.52 2.12
CA PHE A 66 4.19 -1.63 1.64
C PHE A 66 3.77 -0.96 0.34
N TYR A 67 4.44 0.16 0.04
CA TYR A 67 4.21 0.97 -1.13
C TYR A 67 5.38 0.83 -2.09
N VAL A 68 5.06 0.82 -3.38
CA VAL A 68 6.03 0.66 -4.46
C VAL A 68 5.80 1.71 -5.53
N GLN A 69 6.87 2.02 -6.25
CA GLN A 69 6.83 2.78 -7.48
C GLN A 69 7.43 1.93 -8.60
N MET A 70 6.82 1.98 -9.78
CA MET A 70 7.44 1.40 -10.98
C MET A 70 8.72 2.17 -11.32
N VAL A 71 9.81 1.46 -11.62
CA VAL A 71 11.10 2.07 -11.96
C VAL A 71 10.98 2.96 -13.21
N GLN A 72 10.18 2.53 -14.19
CA GLN A 72 9.90 3.30 -15.41
C GLN A 72 9.25 4.67 -15.15
N ASN A 73 8.61 4.87 -13.99
CA ASN A 73 7.93 6.12 -13.64
C ASN A 73 8.79 7.05 -12.75
N GLN A 74 9.99 6.63 -12.33
CA GLN A 74 10.84 7.43 -11.44
C GLN A 74 11.16 8.82 -12.02
N GLN A 75 11.43 8.90 -13.32
CA GLN A 75 11.70 10.18 -13.98
C GLN A 75 10.48 11.10 -13.91
N LYS A 76 9.28 10.60 -14.22
CA LYS A 76 8.03 11.37 -14.17
C LYS A 76 7.73 11.87 -12.75
N ILE A 77 7.99 11.05 -11.73
CA ILE A 77 7.81 11.42 -10.31
C ILE A 77 8.80 12.53 -9.92
N SER A 78 10.05 12.43 -10.37
CA SER A 78 11.07 13.46 -10.14
C SER A 78 10.71 14.79 -10.82
N GLU A 79 10.27 14.75 -12.08
CA GLU A 79 9.80 15.92 -12.82
C GLU A 79 8.58 16.57 -12.16
N LEU A 80 7.62 15.76 -11.69
CA LEU A 80 6.48 16.25 -10.93
C LEU A 80 6.93 16.98 -9.66
N SER A 81 7.82 16.40 -8.84
CA SER A 81 8.29 17.05 -7.61
C SER A 81 8.95 18.41 -7.89
N LYS A 82 9.75 18.50 -8.96
CA LYS A 82 10.33 19.78 -9.40
C LYS A 82 9.26 20.80 -9.79
N GLY A 83 8.27 20.37 -10.57
CA GLY A 83 7.15 21.23 -10.97
C GLY A 83 6.32 21.73 -9.79
N LEU A 84 6.09 20.88 -8.79
CA LEU A 84 5.41 21.25 -7.55
C LEU A 84 6.19 22.29 -6.76
N ALA A 85 7.52 22.14 -6.66
CA ALA A 85 8.36 23.12 -5.98
C ALA A 85 8.31 24.51 -6.66
N THR A 86 8.35 24.56 -7.99
CA THR A 86 8.18 25.81 -8.74
C THR A 86 6.82 26.44 -8.49
N PHE A 87 5.75 25.64 -8.56
CA PHE A 87 4.38 26.12 -8.33
C PHE A 87 4.17 26.67 -6.91
N ALA A 88 4.61 25.92 -5.89
CA ALA A 88 4.45 26.30 -4.50
C ALA A 88 5.21 27.59 -4.16
N ASN A 89 6.44 27.74 -4.65
CA ASN A 89 7.24 28.94 -4.46
C ASN A 89 6.68 30.18 -5.18
N THR A 90 5.83 29.98 -6.21
CA THR A 90 5.26 31.09 -6.99
C THR A 90 3.92 31.56 -6.44
N THR A 91 3.09 30.64 -5.96
CA THR A 91 1.72 30.96 -5.53
C THR A 91 1.63 31.36 -4.06
N GLY A 92 2.35 30.67 -3.16
CA GLY A 92 2.33 30.97 -1.72
C GLY A 92 0.94 30.93 -1.06
N ILE A 93 -0.08 30.38 -1.73
CA ILE A 93 -1.46 30.37 -1.24
C ILE A 93 -1.62 29.22 -0.24
N ILE A 94 -1.93 29.58 1.00
CA ILE A 94 -2.29 28.61 2.04
C ILE A 94 -3.82 28.44 2.01
N PRO A 95 -4.34 27.22 1.80
CA PRO A 95 -5.79 27.00 1.84
C PRO A 95 -6.35 27.30 3.24
N THR A 96 -7.47 28.01 3.30
CA THR A 96 -8.13 28.37 4.56
C THR A 96 -9.11 27.31 5.07
N ASN A 97 -9.53 26.39 4.20
CA ASN A 97 -10.44 25.31 4.58
C ASN A 97 -9.91 23.98 4.05
N ILE A 98 -9.48 23.12 4.98
CA ILE A 98 -8.92 21.82 4.67
C ILE A 98 -10.02 20.76 4.75
N THR A 99 -10.17 20.03 3.64
CA THR A 99 -11.20 19.02 3.44
C THR A 99 -10.59 17.63 3.53
N LEU A 100 -11.23 16.74 4.31
CA LEU A 100 -10.85 15.34 4.43
C LEU A 100 -10.89 14.65 3.05
N ASN A 101 -9.94 13.77 2.78
CA ASN A 101 -9.74 13.03 1.52
C ASN A 101 -9.36 13.89 0.30
N SER A 102 -9.23 15.21 0.44
CA SER A 102 -8.74 16.08 -0.64
C SER A 102 -7.21 16.04 -0.77
N LEU A 103 -6.73 16.35 -1.99
CA LEU A 103 -5.31 16.42 -2.34
C LEU A 103 -4.77 17.84 -2.20
N TYR A 104 -3.57 17.95 -1.64
CA TYR A 104 -2.86 19.19 -1.43
C TYR A 104 -1.39 19.04 -1.85
N ILE A 105 -0.74 20.18 -2.08
CA ILE A 105 0.71 20.26 -2.26
C ILE A 105 1.29 20.63 -0.89
N VAL A 106 2.12 19.76 -0.34
CA VAL A 106 2.62 19.88 1.03
C VAL A 106 4.14 19.76 1.03
N GLN A 107 4.78 20.61 1.82
CA GLN A 107 6.20 20.50 2.08
C GLN A 107 6.43 19.42 3.14
N TYR A 108 7.15 18.37 2.78
CA TYR A 108 7.45 17.29 3.72
C TYR A 108 8.43 17.75 4.79
N SER A 109 8.15 17.39 6.04
CA SER A 109 8.89 17.93 7.19
C SER A 109 10.38 17.55 7.18
N LYS A 110 10.74 16.37 6.67
CA LYS A 110 12.09 15.80 6.78
C LYS A 110 13.10 16.35 5.78
N ASP A 111 12.72 16.48 4.51
CA ASP A 111 13.63 16.90 3.43
C ASP A 111 13.28 18.25 2.83
N LYS A 112 12.18 18.87 3.28
CA LYS A 112 11.70 20.18 2.83
C LYS A 112 11.34 20.25 1.34
N ASN A 113 11.18 19.11 0.68
CA ASN A 113 10.70 19.03 -0.69
C ASN A 113 9.16 19.07 -0.73
N TRP A 114 8.62 19.39 -1.91
CA TRP A 114 7.18 19.50 -2.14
C TRP A 114 6.61 18.24 -2.79
N TYR A 115 5.48 17.78 -2.24
CA TYR A 115 4.84 16.52 -2.60
C TYR A 115 3.32 16.66 -2.68
N ARG A 116 2.68 15.68 -3.31
CA ARG A 116 1.23 15.51 -3.23
C ARG A 116 0.88 14.72 -1.97
N ALA A 117 -0.01 15.28 -1.17
CA ALA A 117 -0.50 14.62 0.03
C ALA A 117 -2.03 14.64 0.08
N ARG A 118 -2.63 13.57 0.61
CA ARG A 118 -4.06 13.49 0.92
C ARG A 118 -4.27 13.63 2.41
N VAL A 119 -5.25 14.43 2.82
CA VAL A 119 -5.68 14.47 4.22
C VAL A 119 -6.48 13.20 4.51
N ILE A 120 -5.96 12.32 5.35
CA ILE A 120 -6.60 11.04 5.70
C ILE A 120 -7.24 11.06 7.08
N ASP A 121 -6.87 12.02 7.93
CA ASP A 121 -7.52 12.26 9.22
C ASP A 121 -7.50 13.76 9.54
N LYS A 122 -8.51 14.22 10.30
CA LYS A 122 -8.67 15.60 10.74
C LYS A 122 -9.18 15.61 12.17
N LYS A 123 -8.42 16.20 13.09
CA LYS A 123 -8.74 16.30 14.51
C LYS A 123 -8.74 17.76 14.94
N THR A 124 -9.73 18.14 15.75
CA THR A 124 -9.70 19.40 16.49
C THR A 124 -9.10 19.14 17.86
N VAL A 125 -8.06 19.89 18.23
CA VAL A 125 -7.40 19.80 19.54
C VAL A 125 -7.77 21.01 20.41
N ALA A 126 -7.23 21.07 21.63
CA ALA A 126 -7.49 22.18 22.55
C ALA A 126 -7.19 23.54 21.88
N ASN A 127 -7.98 24.56 22.21
CA ASN A 127 -7.93 25.91 21.64
C ASN A 127 -8.40 26.04 20.17
N ASP A 128 -9.19 25.09 19.67
CA ASP A 128 -9.75 25.11 18.29
C ASP A 128 -8.67 24.98 17.19
N ASP A 129 -7.48 24.48 17.56
CA ASP A 129 -6.42 24.16 16.61
C ASP A 129 -6.78 22.87 15.83
N GLU A 130 -6.50 22.87 14.53
CA GLU A 130 -6.74 21.70 13.66
C GLU A 130 -5.44 20.94 13.38
N ARG A 131 -5.48 19.62 13.59
CA ARG A 131 -4.41 18.67 13.29
C ARG A 131 -4.84 17.75 12.16
N TYR A 132 -3.90 17.45 11.28
CA TYR A 132 -4.13 16.69 10.06
C TYR A 132 -3.14 15.54 9.98
N THR A 133 -3.65 14.36 9.63
CA THR A 133 -2.80 13.26 9.18
C THR A 133 -2.82 13.23 7.66
N LEU A 134 -1.63 13.21 7.08
CA LEU A 134 -1.38 13.32 5.65
C LEU A 134 -0.78 12.02 5.13
N LEU A 135 -1.27 11.54 3.98
CA LEU A 135 -0.68 10.47 3.20
C LEU A 135 -0.02 11.05 1.95
N PHE A 136 1.31 10.95 1.84
CA PHE A 136 2.07 11.30 0.65
C PHE A 136 1.83 10.25 -0.43
N ILE A 137 0.83 10.49 -1.29
CA ILE A 137 0.23 9.47 -2.17
C ILE A 137 1.21 8.84 -3.16
N ASP A 138 2.27 9.56 -3.51
CA ASP A 138 3.28 9.07 -4.44
C ASP A 138 4.27 8.11 -3.76
N TYR A 139 4.39 8.14 -2.43
CA TYR A 139 5.43 7.42 -1.67
C TYR A 139 4.88 6.47 -0.62
N GLY A 140 3.62 6.65 -0.20
CA GLY A 140 2.99 5.84 0.84
C GLY A 140 3.34 6.23 2.27
N ILE A 141 3.98 7.38 2.47
CA ILE A 141 4.40 7.86 3.79
C ILE A 141 3.23 8.58 4.45
N THR A 142 3.03 8.31 5.74
CA THR A 142 2.06 9.04 6.57
C THR A 142 2.77 9.99 7.54
N GLU A 143 2.27 11.21 7.69
CA GLU A 143 2.78 12.22 8.62
C GLU A 143 1.64 12.98 9.31
N GLU A 144 1.80 13.31 10.58
CA GLU A 144 0.90 14.21 11.32
C GLU A 144 1.60 15.55 11.53
N ASN A 145 0.89 16.66 11.31
CA ASN A 145 1.43 18.02 11.44
C ASN A 145 1.20 18.61 12.82
#